data_AF-A0A3P6DU27-F1
#
_entry.id   AF-A0A3P6DU27-F1
#
_cell.length_a   1.000
_cell.length_b   1.000
_cell.length_c   1.000
_cell.angle_alpha   90.00
_cell.angle_beta   90.00
_cell.angle_gamma   90.00
#
_symmetry.space_group_name_H-M   'P 1'
#
loop_
_entity.id
_entity.type
_entity.pdbx_description
1 polymer ?
#
loop_
_entity_poly.entity_id
_entity_poly.type
_entity_poly.pdbx_seq_one_letter_code
_entity_poly.pdbx_strand_id
1 'polypeptide(L)'
;GKITCFKHILSPANKHDQNDFPTSFVRSSEEKLHLLKNRPVKANAGALTNFEVLDLLNSRGASKDTTRVIASETVSRSEYKVYDYLMETAASTQTRESVTKFSDKCKDFKLAKAEILNIINLRPSSDVELTPILEKPDEREIDIEGILALVQELLPPLPTVEAQKENEQEETENDEQS
;
A
#
# COMPACT_ATOMS: atom_id res chain seq x y z
N GLY A 1 -29.03 35.80 19.75
CA GLY A 1 -28.80 36.68 20.92
C GLY A 1 -27.48 36.32 21.53
N LYS A 2 -26.60 37.30 21.71
CA LYS A 2 -25.24 37.15 22.25
C LYS A 2 -25.32 36.69 23.71
N ILE A 3 -24.69 35.57 24.07
CA ILE A 3 -24.50 35.19 25.48
C ILE A 3 -23.21 35.88 25.93
N THR A 4 -23.36 37.11 26.39
CA THR A 4 -22.40 37.79 27.26
C THR A 4 -22.68 37.36 28.69
N CYS A 5 -21.76 36.67 29.33
CA CYS A 5 -21.56 36.68 30.79
C CYS A 5 -20.14 36.18 31.12
N PHE A 6 -19.13 36.89 30.62
CA PHE A 6 -17.77 36.81 31.14
C PHE A 6 -17.55 38.04 32.01
N LYS A 7 -17.80 37.90 33.32
CA LYS A 7 -17.15 38.64 34.41
C LYS A 7 -17.82 38.25 35.72
N HIS A 8 -17.12 37.47 36.53
CA HIS A 8 -16.82 37.86 37.90
C HIS A 8 -15.65 37.01 38.37
N ILE A 9 -14.45 37.58 38.30
CA ILE A 9 -13.27 37.08 39.01
C ILE A 9 -12.96 38.11 40.10
N LEU A 10 -12.58 37.56 41.26
CA LEU A 10 -11.80 38.12 42.36
C LEU A 10 -12.58 38.61 43.59
N SER A 11 -12.65 37.73 44.59
CA SER A 11 -12.19 38.07 45.94
C SER A 11 -11.56 36.84 46.61
N PRO A 12 -10.49 36.99 47.40
CA PRO A 12 -9.64 35.87 47.83
C PRO A 12 -10.03 35.40 49.24
N ALA A 13 -10.53 34.18 49.39
CA ALA A 13 -10.53 33.52 50.70
C ALA A 13 -10.72 32.01 50.58
N ASN A 14 -9.63 31.30 50.92
CA ASN A 14 -9.62 30.09 51.73
C ASN A 14 -10.14 28.76 51.14
N LYS A 15 -9.15 27.97 50.70
CA LYS A 15 -8.87 26.56 51.03
C LYS A 15 -10.00 25.53 51.01
N HIS A 16 -9.69 24.45 50.29
CA HIS A 16 -10.36 23.14 50.27
C HIS A 16 -11.76 23.11 49.67
N ASP A 17 -11.84 23.04 48.34
CA ASP A 17 -12.45 21.83 47.79
C ASP A 17 -11.92 21.52 46.40
N GLN A 18 -11.44 20.30 46.27
CA GLN A 18 -10.79 19.77 45.10
C GLN A 18 -11.90 19.34 44.15
N ASN A 19 -12.34 20.23 43.26
CA ASN A 19 -13.08 19.83 42.07
C ASN A 19 -12.11 19.20 41.07
N ASP A 20 -11.47 18.10 41.49
CA ASP A 20 -10.89 17.12 40.58
C ASP A 20 -12.08 16.44 39.90
N PHE A 21 -12.49 16.95 38.74
CA PHE A 21 -13.12 16.06 37.78
C PHE A 21 -12.16 14.88 37.61
N PRO A 22 -12.59 13.64 37.87
CA PRO A 22 -11.67 12.52 37.92
C PRO A 22 -10.95 12.45 36.58
N THR A 23 -9.62 12.57 36.60
CA THR A 23 -8.76 12.54 35.40
C THR A 23 -9.02 11.27 34.58
N SER A 24 -9.51 10.20 35.22
CA SER A 24 -9.99 8.97 34.59
C SER A 24 -11.23 9.16 33.71
N PHE A 25 -12.15 10.06 34.05
CA PHE A 25 -13.34 10.37 33.24
C PHE A 25 -12.98 11.19 31.99
N VAL A 26 -12.04 12.13 32.11
CA VAL A 26 -11.51 12.89 30.97
C VAL A 26 -10.71 11.96 30.04
N ARG A 27 -9.82 11.12 30.59
CA ARG A 27 -9.10 10.09 29.82
C ARG A 27 -10.03 9.12 29.12
N SER A 28 -11.06 8.62 29.80
CA SER A 28 -12.03 7.69 29.23
C SER A 28 -12.84 8.32 28.10
N SER A 29 -13.17 9.61 28.23
CA SER A 29 -13.90 10.37 27.19
C SER A 29 -13.01 10.67 25.98
N GLU A 30 -11.73 11.00 26.18
CA GLU A 30 -10.76 11.21 25.11
C GLU A 30 -10.38 9.90 24.39
N GLU A 31 -10.20 8.80 25.12
CA GLU A 31 -10.00 7.46 24.54
C GLU A 31 -11.21 7.01 23.73
N LYS A 32 -12.44 7.24 24.24
CA LYS A 32 -13.68 7.01 23.47
C LYS A 32 -13.73 7.88 22.22
N LEU A 33 -13.30 9.14 22.29
CA LEU A 33 -13.23 10.03 21.14
C LEU A 33 -12.22 9.52 20.11
N HIS A 34 -11.05 9.04 20.54
CA HIS A 34 -10.01 8.50 19.67
C HIS A 34 -10.45 7.21 18.97
N LEU A 35 -11.14 6.32 19.69
CA LEU A 35 -11.76 5.11 19.16
C LEU A 35 -12.87 5.41 18.14
N LEU A 36 -13.66 6.46 18.37
CA LEU A 36 -14.70 6.90 17.43
C LEU A 36 -14.12 7.54 16.16
N LYS A 37 -12.96 8.19 16.26
CA LYS A 37 -12.29 8.89 15.15
C LYS A 37 -11.65 7.95 14.13
N ASN A 38 -11.22 6.75 14.57
CA ASN A 38 -10.54 5.76 13.73
C ASN A 38 -11.42 4.56 13.36
N ARG A 39 -12.75 4.74 13.31
CA ARG A 39 -13.63 3.68 12.81
C ARG A 39 -13.41 3.48 11.30
N PRO A 40 -13.31 2.23 10.82
CA PRO A 40 -13.20 1.95 9.40
C PRO A 40 -14.46 2.44 8.68
N VAL A 41 -14.29 3.36 7.73
CA VAL A 41 -15.40 3.97 6.96
C VAL A 41 -15.99 2.98 5.96
N LYS A 42 -15.13 2.14 5.37
CA LYS A 42 -15.48 1.04 4.46
C LYS A 42 -14.42 -0.05 4.59
N ALA A 43 -14.85 -1.29 4.87
CA ALA A 43 -13.91 -2.40 5.08
C ALA A 43 -13.08 -2.70 3.82
N ASN A 44 -13.72 -2.78 2.65
CA ASN A 44 -13.08 -3.09 1.36
C ASN A 44 -13.46 -2.04 0.32
N ALA A 45 -12.62 -1.01 0.13
CA ALA A 45 -12.91 0.10 -0.78
C ALA A 45 -12.78 -0.28 -2.26
N GLY A 46 -11.92 -1.24 -2.57
CA GLY A 46 -11.58 -1.75 -3.90
C GLY A 46 -10.20 -2.43 -3.81
N ALA A 47 -9.86 -3.25 -4.80
CA ALA A 47 -8.53 -3.83 -4.92
C ALA A 47 -7.62 -2.89 -5.73
N LEU A 48 -6.35 -2.84 -5.38
CA LEU A 48 -5.32 -2.10 -6.11
C LEU A 48 -4.37 -3.09 -6.78
N THR A 49 -3.90 -2.72 -7.96
CA THR A 49 -2.81 -3.42 -8.64
C THR A 49 -1.47 -3.11 -7.95
N ASN A 50 -0.51 -4.02 -8.10
CA ASN A 50 0.86 -3.84 -7.61
C ASN A 50 1.50 -2.56 -8.18
N PHE A 51 1.18 -2.23 -9.45
CA PHE A 51 1.59 -0.98 -10.08
C PHE A 51 1.01 0.26 -9.37
N GLU A 52 -0.29 0.29 -9.06
CA GLU A 52 -0.91 1.44 -8.37
C GLU A 52 -0.33 1.64 -6.96
N VAL A 53 -0.01 0.54 -6.26
CA VAL A 53 0.67 0.62 -4.96
C VAL A 53 2.08 1.19 -5.13
N LEU A 54 2.82 0.73 -6.13
CA LEU A 54 4.18 1.24 -6.42
C LEU A 54 4.15 2.73 -6.80
N ASP A 55 3.21 3.14 -7.65
CA ASP A 55 2.99 4.53 -8.06
C ASP A 55 2.64 5.43 -6.85
N LEU A 56 1.78 4.95 -5.95
CA LEU A 56 1.46 5.64 -4.71
C LEU A 56 2.70 5.80 -3.81
N LEU A 57 3.52 4.75 -3.65
CA LEU A 57 4.75 4.82 -2.85
C LEU A 57 5.77 5.79 -3.45
N ASN A 58 5.94 5.77 -4.78
CA ASN A 58 6.78 6.72 -5.50
C ASN A 58 6.31 8.17 -5.27
N SER A 59 5.00 8.42 -5.34
CA SER A 59 4.42 9.75 -5.10
C SER A 59 4.65 10.27 -3.67
N ARG A 60 4.84 9.36 -2.71
CA ARG A 60 5.13 9.66 -1.30
C ARG A 60 6.62 9.78 -0.99
N GLY A 61 7.49 9.56 -1.96
CA GLY A 61 8.94 9.71 -1.80
C GLY A 61 9.72 8.41 -1.69
N ALA A 62 9.08 7.24 -1.83
CA ALA A 62 9.81 5.98 -1.93
C ALA A 62 10.72 5.99 -3.16
N SER A 63 11.96 5.54 -2.99
CA SER A 63 12.99 5.57 -4.02
C SER A 63 14.12 4.62 -3.64
N LYS A 64 14.83 4.09 -4.64
CA LYS A 64 16.07 3.31 -4.44
C LYS A 64 17.27 4.18 -4.02
N ASP A 65 17.21 5.50 -4.22
CA ASP A 65 18.31 6.39 -3.88
C ASP A 65 18.38 6.62 -2.36
N THR A 66 19.41 6.08 -1.71
CA THR A 66 19.61 6.15 -0.25
C THR A 66 19.57 7.59 0.27
N THR A 67 20.08 8.54 -0.50
CA THR A 67 20.02 9.99 -0.19
C THR A 67 18.59 10.53 -0.11
N ARG A 68 17.69 10.01 -0.94
CA ARG A 68 16.27 10.39 -0.99
C ARG A 68 15.46 9.68 0.09
N VAL A 69 15.86 8.46 0.46
CA VAL A 69 15.25 7.68 1.56
C VAL A 69 15.44 8.36 2.90
N ILE A 70 16.65 8.88 3.19
CA ILE A 70 16.93 9.58 4.46
C ILE A 70 16.08 10.85 4.61
N ALA A 71 15.68 11.48 3.50
CA ALA A 71 14.84 12.68 3.50
C ALA A 71 13.32 12.38 3.57
N SER A 72 12.91 11.13 3.33
CA SER A 72 11.50 10.74 3.26
C SER A 72 10.98 10.29 4.63
N GLU A 73 10.65 11.26 5.51
CA GLU A 73 9.93 10.98 6.77
C GLU A 73 8.49 10.47 6.54
N THR A 74 8.00 10.54 5.30
CA THR A 74 6.62 10.23 4.89
C THR A 74 6.39 8.76 4.58
N VAL A 75 7.43 7.93 4.46
CA VAL A 75 7.34 6.50 4.11
C VAL A 75 7.96 5.68 5.23
N SER A 76 7.16 4.81 5.84
CA SER A 76 7.59 3.96 6.94
C SER A 76 8.48 2.80 6.48
N ARG A 77 9.26 2.22 7.41
CA ARG A 77 10.10 1.05 7.13
C ARG A 77 9.32 -0.14 6.56
N SER A 78 8.08 -0.35 7.03
CA SER A 78 7.22 -1.41 6.48
C SER A 78 6.81 -1.15 5.04
N GLU A 79 6.63 0.11 4.65
CA GLU A 79 6.29 0.50 3.27
C GLU A 79 7.49 0.36 2.34
N TYR A 80 8.72 0.62 2.82
CA TYR A 80 9.93 0.36 2.04
C TYR A 80 10.12 -1.12 1.73
N LYS A 81 9.82 -2.03 2.67
CA LYS A 81 9.84 -3.47 2.38
C LYS A 81 8.88 -3.87 1.25
N VAL A 82 7.71 -3.23 1.19
CA VAL A 82 6.74 -3.44 0.11
C VAL A 82 7.27 -2.84 -1.20
N TYR A 83 7.86 -1.66 -1.14
CA TYR A 83 8.50 -1.01 -2.29
C TYR A 83 9.58 -1.88 -2.91
N ASP A 84 10.51 -2.40 -2.10
CA ASP A 84 11.61 -3.25 -2.55
C ASP A 84 11.09 -4.51 -3.25
N TYR A 85 10.11 -5.17 -2.64
CA TYR A 85 9.42 -6.30 -3.26
C TYR A 85 8.81 -5.93 -4.61
N LEU A 86 8.05 -4.83 -4.68
CA LEU A 86 7.36 -4.41 -5.91
C LEU A 86 8.34 -4.06 -7.04
N MET A 87 9.53 -3.54 -6.71
CA MET A 87 10.57 -3.22 -7.69
C MET A 87 11.10 -4.46 -8.43
N GLU A 88 11.04 -5.65 -7.82
CA GLU A 88 11.45 -6.92 -8.42
C GLU A 88 10.33 -7.61 -9.24
N THR A 89 9.11 -7.09 -9.17
CA THR A 89 7.95 -7.66 -9.88
C THR A 89 7.65 -6.96 -11.20
N ALA A 90 6.68 -7.48 -11.96
CA ALA A 90 6.18 -6.85 -13.19
C ALA A 90 5.67 -5.41 -12.99
N ALA A 91 5.31 -5.02 -11.76
CA ALA A 91 4.84 -3.67 -11.46
C ALA A 91 5.88 -2.58 -11.75
N SER A 92 7.19 -2.90 -11.67
CA SER A 92 8.25 -1.91 -11.84
C SER A 92 8.45 -1.45 -13.28
N THR A 93 8.11 -2.29 -14.26
CA THR A 93 8.23 -1.99 -15.68
C THR A 93 6.93 -1.48 -16.29
N GLN A 94 5.79 -1.72 -15.63
CA GLN A 94 4.46 -1.30 -16.07
C GLN A 94 4.26 0.22 -16.04
N THR A 95 3.39 0.71 -16.93
CA THR A 95 2.92 2.11 -16.92
C THR A 95 1.40 2.19 -16.72
N ARG A 96 0.91 3.39 -16.39
CA ARG A 96 -0.52 3.62 -16.20
C ARG A 96 -1.30 3.33 -17.48
N GLU A 97 -0.71 3.69 -18.62
CA GLU A 97 -1.28 3.50 -19.94
C GLU A 97 -1.36 2.01 -20.29
N SER A 98 -0.30 1.24 -20.04
CA SER A 98 -0.29 -0.21 -20.34
C SER A 98 -1.34 -0.95 -19.52
N VAL A 99 -1.45 -0.66 -18.22
CA VAL A 99 -2.42 -1.29 -17.30
C VAL A 99 -3.85 -0.95 -17.70
N THR A 100 -4.12 0.33 -18.00
CA THR A 100 -5.47 0.77 -18.40
C THR A 100 -5.88 0.15 -19.73
N LYS A 101 -4.98 0.19 -20.73
CA LYS A 101 -5.24 -0.37 -22.06
C LYS A 101 -5.47 -1.89 -22.00
N PHE A 102 -4.69 -2.61 -21.19
CA PHE A 102 -4.89 -4.03 -20.96
C PHE A 102 -6.25 -4.31 -20.32
N SER A 103 -6.60 -3.60 -19.24
CA SER A 103 -7.90 -3.77 -18.58
C SER A 103 -9.09 -3.49 -19.50
N ASP A 104 -8.95 -2.55 -20.44
CA ASP A 104 -10.01 -2.26 -21.41
C ASP A 104 -10.16 -3.36 -22.44
N LYS A 105 -9.06 -3.93 -22.94
CA LYS A 105 -9.07 -5.04 -23.90
C LYS A 105 -9.58 -6.35 -23.30
N CYS A 106 -9.31 -6.61 -22.02
CA CYS A 106 -9.80 -7.79 -21.33
C CYS A 106 -11.34 -7.85 -21.18
N LYS A 107 -12.05 -6.73 -21.40
CA LYS A 107 -13.53 -6.71 -21.38
C LYS A 107 -14.13 -7.63 -22.45
N ASP A 108 -13.39 -7.88 -23.53
CA ASP A 108 -13.82 -8.75 -24.64
C ASP A 108 -13.65 -10.25 -24.30
N PHE A 109 -12.87 -10.60 -23.25
CA PHE A 109 -12.45 -11.96 -22.93
C PHE A 109 -13.24 -12.62 -21.78
N LYS A 110 -14.37 -12.04 -21.36
CA LYS A 110 -15.21 -12.54 -20.25
C LYS A 110 -14.44 -12.81 -18.94
N LEU A 111 -13.36 -12.06 -18.70
CA LEU A 111 -12.56 -12.17 -17.49
C LEU A 111 -13.21 -11.45 -16.32
N ALA A 112 -13.19 -12.06 -15.15
CA ALA A 112 -13.60 -11.41 -13.91
C ALA A 112 -12.55 -10.37 -13.50
N LYS A 113 -12.98 -9.33 -12.76
CA LYS A 113 -12.09 -8.24 -12.34
C LYS A 113 -10.87 -8.72 -11.54
N ALA A 114 -11.06 -9.75 -10.71
CA ALA A 114 -9.97 -10.34 -9.94
C ALA A 114 -8.96 -11.08 -10.83
N GLU A 115 -9.42 -11.75 -11.90
CA GLU A 115 -8.56 -12.42 -12.87
C GLU A 115 -7.71 -11.40 -13.62
N ILE A 116 -8.34 -10.33 -14.12
CA ILE A 116 -7.64 -9.23 -14.79
C ILE A 116 -6.56 -8.63 -13.86
N LEU A 117 -6.92 -8.38 -12.60
CA LEU A 117 -5.98 -7.86 -11.60
C LEU A 117 -4.80 -8.81 -11.35
N ASN A 118 -5.08 -10.11 -11.23
CA ASN A 118 -4.02 -11.12 -11.02
C ASN A 118 -3.11 -11.25 -12.25
N ILE A 119 -3.67 -11.20 -13.46
CA ILE A 119 -2.90 -11.21 -14.71
C ILE A 119 -1.99 -9.99 -14.80
N ILE A 120 -2.49 -8.79 -14.43
CA ILE A 120 -1.66 -7.57 -14.38
C ILE A 120 -0.52 -7.73 -13.37
N ASN A 121 -0.81 -8.26 -12.17
CA ASN A 121 0.19 -8.36 -11.09
C ASN A 121 1.25 -9.43 -11.36
N LEU A 122 0.87 -10.58 -11.91
CA LEU A 122 1.76 -11.73 -12.12
C LEU A 122 2.38 -11.77 -13.51
N ARG A 123 1.73 -11.16 -14.51
CA ARG A 123 2.16 -11.14 -15.92
C ARG A 123 2.55 -12.54 -16.44
N PRO A 124 1.58 -13.46 -16.54
CA PRO A 124 1.83 -14.84 -16.99
C PRO A 124 2.41 -14.85 -18.40
N SER A 125 3.45 -15.67 -18.60
CA SER A 125 4.15 -15.80 -19.87
C SER A 125 3.83 -17.11 -20.60
N SER A 126 3.13 -18.03 -19.94
CA SER A 126 2.74 -19.32 -20.51
C SER A 126 1.34 -19.75 -20.05
N ASP A 127 0.75 -20.71 -20.75
CA ASP A 127 -0.55 -21.29 -20.40
C ASP A 127 -0.56 -21.91 -18.99
N VAL A 128 0.54 -22.59 -18.62
CA VAL A 128 0.69 -23.21 -17.29
C VAL A 128 0.63 -22.17 -16.16
N GLU A 129 1.03 -20.92 -16.42
CA GLU A 129 0.94 -19.82 -15.47
C GLU A 129 -0.43 -19.11 -15.51
N LEU A 130 -1.06 -19.04 -16.68
CA LEU A 130 -2.34 -18.35 -16.85
C LEU A 130 -3.52 -19.20 -16.36
N THR A 131 -3.55 -20.49 -16.69
CA THR A 131 -4.65 -21.40 -16.35
C THR A 131 -5.01 -21.40 -14.85
N PRO A 132 -4.04 -21.46 -13.91
CA PRO A 132 -4.33 -21.39 -12.48
C PRO A 132 -4.95 -20.06 -11.99
N ILE A 133 -4.78 -18.97 -12.75
CA ILE A 133 -5.35 -17.66 -12.42
C ILE A 133 -6.85 -17.62 -12.78
N LEU A 134 -7.28 -18.42 -13.75
CA LEU A 134 -8.63 -18.43 -14.30
C LEU A 134 -9.53 -19.41 -13.54
N GLU A 135 -10.73 -18.96 -13.18
CA GLU A 135 -11.72 -19.83 -12.55
C GLU A 135 -12.51 -20.61 -13.62
N LYS A 136 -12.33 -21.93 -13.68
CA LYS A 136 -13.06 -22.84 -14.60
C LYS A 136 -12.99 -22.36 -16.06
N PRO A 137 -11.78 -22.20 -16.65
CA PRO A 137 -11.64 -21.70 -18.01
C PRO A 137 -12.35 -22.58 -19.06
N ASP A 138 -12.41 -23.90 -18.83
CA ASP A 138 -13.08 -24.87 -19.71
C ASP A 138 -14.60 -24.63 -19.82
N GLU A 139 -15.26 -24.26 -18.72
CA GLU A 139 -16.71 -24.01 -18.69
C GLU A 139 -17.09 -22.69 -19.38
N ARG A 140 -16.15 -21.74 -19.47
CA ARG A 140 -16.37 -20.40 -20.02
C ARG A 140 -15.88 -20.23 -21.46
N GLU A 141 -15.23 -21.26 -22.01
CA GLU A 141 -14.59 -21.24 -23.34
C GLU A 141 -13.70 -20.00 -23.51
N ILE A 142 -12.77 -19.80 -22.57
CA ILE A 142 -11.87 -18.65 -22.58
C ILE A 142 -10.77 -18.85 -23.60
N ASP A 143 -10.50 -17.81 -24.40
CA ASP A 143 -9.38 -17.76 -25.32
C ASP A 143 -8.06 -17.49 -24.58
N ILE A 144 -7.44 -18.57 -24.07
CA ILE A 144 -6.17 -18.52 -23.33
C ILE A 144 -5.05 -17.97 -24.22
N GLU A 145 -4.95 -18.43 -25.47
CA GLU A 145 -3.91 -18.00 -26.41
C GLU A 145 -4.04 -16.50 -26.72
N GLY A 146 -5.27 -16.02 -26.95
CA GLY A 146 -5.54 -14.60 -27.17
C GLY A 146 -5.21 -13.72 -25.97
N ILE A 147 -5.47 -14.19 -24.74
CA ILE A 147 -5.08 -13.48 -23.51
C ILE A 147 -3.56 -13.40 -23.40
N LEU A 148 -2.84 -14.51 -23.62
CA LEU A 148 -1.37 -14.52 -23.59
C LEU A 148 -0.78 -13.58 -24.63
N ALA A 149 -1.34 -13.54 -25.84
CA ALA A 149 -0.93 -12.60 -26.88
C ALA A 149 -1.13 -11.15 -26.43
N LEU A 150 -2.27 -10.82 -25.82
CA LEU A 150 -2.52 -9.49 -25.25
C LEU A 150 -1.55 -9.12 -24.13
N VAL A 151 -1.21 -10.07 -23.25
CA VAL A 151 -0.23 -9.83 -22.18
C VAL A 151 1.12 -9.46 -22.79
N GLN A 152 1.58 -10.19 -23.80
CA GLN A 152 2.86 -9.91 -24.44
C GLN A 152 2.85 -8.62 -25.28
N GLU A 153 1.72 -8.26 -25.89
CA GLU A 153 1.59 -7.03 -26.67
C GLU A 153 1.53 -5.78 -25.78
N LEU A 154 0.78 -5.84 -24.67
CA LEU A 154 0.42 -4.64 -23.91
C LEU A 154 1.20 -4.49 -22.61
N LEU A 155 1.62 -5.59 -21.97
CA LEU A 155 2.33 -5.53 -20.70
C LEU A 155 3.84 -5.67 -20.93
N PRO A 156 4.64 -4.71 -20.42
CA PRO A 156 6.09 -4.73 -20.60
C PRO A 156 6.72 -5.97 -19.97
N PRO A 157 7.93 -6.37 -20.43
CA PRO A 157 8.64 -7.51 -19.87
C PRO A 157 8.96 -7.31 -18.39
N LEU A 158 9.12 -8.43 -17.68
CA LEU A 158 9.58 -8.43 -16.29
C LEU A 158 10.96 -7.76 -16.19
N PRO A 159 11.27 -7.11 -15.06
CA PRO A 159 12.61 -6.57 -14.82
C PRO A 159 13.65 -7.70 -14.85
N THR A 160 14.70 -7.55 -15.65
CA THR A 160 15.81 -8.52 -15.69
C THR A 160 16.65 -8.37 -14.42
N VAL A 161 16.77 -9.43 -13.62
CA VAL A 161 17.44 -9.43 -12.29
C VAL A 161 18.98 -9.42 -12.39
N GLU A 162 19.57 -8.96 -13.50
CA GLU A 162 21.02 -9.07 -13.72
C GLU A 162 21.90 -8.00 -13.04
N ALA A 163 21.37 -7.24 -12.08
CA ALA A 163 22.21 -6.39 -11.25
C ALA A 163 21.59 -6.26 -9.87
N GLN A 164 22.11 -7.01 -8.88
CA GLN A 164 22.14 -6.71 -7.43
C GLN A 164 22.38 -7.97 -6.59
N LYS A 165 23.60 -8.53 -6.66
CA LYS A 165 24.19 -9.36 -5.60
C LYS A 165 25.52 -8.75 -5.14
N GLU A 166 25.53 -7.44 -4.89
CA GLU A 166 26.67 -6.75 -4.30
C GLU A 166 26.12 -5.70 -3.35
N ASN A 167 25.82 -6.10 -2.11
CA ASN A 167 25.85 -5.27 -0.88
C ASN A 167 25.32 -6.03 0.36
N GLU A 168 25.80 -7.26 0.56
CA GLU A 168 25.72 -7.94 1.87
C GLU A 168 27.13 -8.44 2.25
N GLN A 169 28.09 -7.51 2.36
CA GLN A 169 29.35 -7.73 3.07
C GLN A 169 29.77 -6.42 3.72
N GLU A 170 29.45 -6.24 4.99
CA GLU A 170 30.29 -5.56 6.00
C GLU A 170 29.51 -5.49 7.33
N GLU A 171 29.60 -6.53 8.15
CA GLU A 171 29.81 -6.36 9.60
C GLU A 171 30.84 -7.41 10.00
N THR A 172 32.07 -6.93 10.18
CA THR A 172 33.26 -7.66 10.59
C THR A 172 33.16 -8.14 12.02
N GLU A 173 33.52 -9.41 12.23
CA GLU A 173 33.94 -9.99 13.51
C GLU A 173 35.02 -9.13 14.19
N ASN A 174 34.88 -8.94 15.50
CA ASN A 174 36.00 -8.68 16.41
C ASN A 174 35.55 -9.00 17.85
N ASP A 175 35.53 -10.28 18.19
CA ASP A 175 35.65 -10.74 19.59
C ASP A 175 37.02 -11.41 19.72
N GLU A 176 38.03 -10.58 20.06
CA GLU A 176 39.33 -11.06 20.52
C GLU A 176 39.26 -11.52 21.97
N GLN A 177 39.89 -12.66 22.15
CA GLN A 177 40.09 -13.44 23.36
C GLN A 177 41.09 -12.76 24.30
N SER A 178 40.75 -12.62 25.58
CA SER A 178 41.70 -12.48 26.71
C SER A 178 41.07 -13.01 28.00
#